data_AF-A0A5B9QVB2-F1
#
_entry.id   AF-A0A5B9QVB2-F1
#
_cell.length_a   1.000
_cell.length_b   1.000
_cell.length_c   1.000
_cell.angle_alpha   90.00
_cell.angle_beta   90.00
_cell.angle_gamma   90.00
#
_symmetry.space_group_name_H-M   'P 1'
#
loop_
_entity.id
_entity.type
_entity.pdbx_description
1 polymer ?
#
loop_
_entity_poly.entity_id
_entity_poly.type
_entity_poly.pdbx_seq_one_letter_code
_entity_poly.pdbx_strand_id
1 'polypeptide(L)'
;MNCQFFAMEVSQPTFAVASHSPYRWEYWQPGLRSVVPPGCSWLPFAAWSLMHVTRRFRNRQYAVMLAYDGSRPIHRTCVFPGYFRFPFMEPRDLQIGDVWTDPDYRGQGIAGMGLARALTQLASTGPRRVWYLTESTNTASIRLAERIGFTSVGQGSRTKKFHCRALGAYVINELSTNLPQTRMDSYEKAA
;
A
#
# COMPACT_ATOMS: atom_id res chain seq x y z
N MET A 1 -10.98 -3.85 -15.33
CA MET A 1 -11.08 -3.12 -14.05
C MET A 1 -10.10 -1.99 -14.15
N ASN A 2 -10.63 -0.77 -14.22
CA ASN A 2 -9.84 0.44 -14.41
C ASN A 2 -9.36 0.92 -13.05
N CYS A 3 -8.05 1.08 -12.92
CA CYS A 3 -7.37 1.45 -11.70
C CYS A 3 -6.75 2.83 -11.86
N GLN A 4 -6.82 3.63 -10.79
CA GLN A 4 -6.05 4.84 -10.65
C GLN A 4 -4.73 4.49 -9.94
N PHE A 5 -3.64 5.00 -10.48
CA PHE A 5 -2.30 4.81 -9.95
C PHE A 5 -1.85 6.12 -9.31
N PHE A 6 -1.35 6.02 -8.09
CA PHE A 6 -0.78 7.13 -7.36
C PHE A 6 0.62 6.78 -6.89
N ALA A 7 1.49 7.78 -6.80
CA ALA A 7 2.82 7.64 -6.23
C ALA A 7 3.19 8.84 -5.35
N MET A 8 4.11 8.58 -4.43
CA MET A 8 4.69 9.58 -3.54
C MET A 8 6.13 9.20 -3.23
N GLU A 9 7.03 10.18 -3.28
CA GLU A 9 8.40 10.02 -2.76
C GLU A 9 8.38 10.29 -1.26
N VAL A 10 8.92 9.35 -0.49
CA VAL A 10 8.95 9.39 0.97
C VAL A 10 10.40 9.46 1.40
N SER A 11 10.87 10.61 1.89
CA SER A 11 12.28 10.86 2.18
C SER A 11 12.57 11.32 3.63
N GLN A 12 11.59 11.83 4.38
CA GLN A 12 11.68 12.13 5.81
C GLN A 12 10.31 11.93 6.50
N PRO A 13 10.25 11.66 7.82
CA PRO A 13 9.00 11.54 8.55
C PRO A 13 8.34 12.92 8.69
N THR A 14 7.49 13.29 7.72
CA THR A 14 6.78 14.57 7.71
C THR A 14 5.26 14.39 7.79
N PHE A 15 4.78 13.19 8.14
CA PHE A 15 3.35 12.99 8.35
C PHE A 15 3.03 13.33 9.80
N ALA A 16 2.18 14.34 10.00
CA ALA A 16 1.64 14.66 11.31
C ALA A 16 0.77 13.49 11.79
N VAL A 17 1.38 12.57 12.53
CA VAL A 17 0.65 11.51 13.22
C VAL A 17 0.13 12.10 14.51
N ALA A 18 -1.20 12.10 14.70
CA ALA A 18 -1.79 12.50 15.98
C ALA A 18 -1.14 11.68 17.12
N SER A 19 -0.53 12.39 18.08
CA SER A 19 0.17 11.79 19.22
C SER A 19 -0.78 11.05 20.16
N HIS A 20 -2.04 11.48 20.22
CA HIS A 20 -3.09 10.86 21.02
C HIS A 20 -4.15 10.25 20.12
N SER A 21 -4.12 8.93 20.02
CA SER A 21 -5.19 8.11 19.45
C SER A 21 -5.70 7.19 20.56
N PRO A 22 -7.02 7.02 20.74
CA PRO A 22 -7.56 6.07 21.71
C PRO A 22 -7.23 4.61 21.35
N TYR A 23 -6.89 4.36 20.08
CA TYR A 23 -6.53 3.05 19.57
C TYR A 23 -5.05 2.72 19.77
N ARG A 24 -4.78 1.45 20.08
CA ARG A 24 -3.41 0.90 20.05
C ARG A 24 -3.02 0.67 18.59
N TRP A 25 -1.82 1.13 18.22
CA TRP A 25 -1.26 0.92 16.89
C TRP A 25 -0.07 -0.02 16.94
N GLU A 26 0.05 -0.89 15.94
CA GLU A 26 1.14 -1.87 15.84
C GLU A 26 1.64 -1.94 14.40
N TYR A 27 2.97 -1.92 14.23
CA TYR A 27 3.61 -2.22 12.96
C TYR A 27 4.05 -3.68 12.95
N TRP A 28 3.26 -4.52 12.32
CA TRP A 28 3.51 -5.95 12.25
C TRP A 28 4.34 -6.31 11.02
N GLN A 29 5.26 -7.26 11.18
CA GLN A 29 6.03 -7.88 10.09
C GLN A 29 6.03 -9.40 10.24
N PRO A 30 6.05 -10.15 9.13
CA PRO A 30 6.12 -11.60 9.19
C PRO A 30 7.43 -12.06 9.83
N GLY A 31 7.32 -13.04 10.72
CA GLY A 31 8.45 -13.72 11.33
C GLY A 31 8.18 -15.23 11.44
N LEU A 32 9.20 -16.00 11.83
CA LEU A 32 9.09 -17.47 11.94
C LEU A 32 7.96 -17.93 12.87
N ARG A 33 7.63 -17.13 13.89
CA ARG A 33 6.55 -17.40 14.86
C ARG A 33 5.32 -16.50 14.67
N SER A 34 5.36 -15.62 13.68
CA SER A 34 4.33 -14.60 13.44
C SER A 34 4.06 -14.55 11.95
N VAL A 35 3.36 -15.57 11.45
CA VAL A 35 3.10 -15.76 10.02
C VAL A 35 1.92 -14.90 9.55
N VAL A 36 0.97 -14.61 10.43
CA VAL A 36 -0.23 -13.84 10.11
C VAL A 36 -0.37 -12.70 11.11
N PRO A 37 -0.81 -11.50 10.68
CA PRO A 37 -1.08 -10.41 11.62
C PRO A 37 -2.12 -10.82 12.67
N PRO A 38 -1.93 -10.46 13.95
CA PRO A 38 -2.88 -10.83 14.99
C PRO A 38 -4.31 -10.34 14.65
N GLY A 39 -5.28 -11.25 14.82
CA GLY A 39 -6.70 -10.97 14.57
C GLY A 39 -7.11 -10.82 13.10
N CYS A 40 -6.19 -11.03 12.15
CA CYS A 40 -6.52 -11.16 10.73
C CYS A 40 -6.81 -12.63 10.35
N SER A 41 -7.57 -12.83 9.27
CA SER A 41 -7.79 -14.15 8.70
C SER A 41 -6.48 -14.78 8.19
N TRP A 42 -6.37 -16.11 8.22
CA TRP A 42 -5.15 -16.79 7.76
C TRP A 42 -4.83 -16.50 6.29
N LEU A 43 -5.84 -16.63 5.42
CA LEU A 43 -5.76 -16.17 4.03
C LEU A 43 -6.35 -14.75 3.94
N PRO A 44 -5.75 -13.83 3.15
CA PRO A 44 -4.59 -14.01 2.26
C PRO A 44 -3.21 -13.86 2.92
N PHE A 45 -3.14 -13.46 4.19
CA PHE A 45 -1.90 -13.03 4.85
C PHE A 45 -0.80 -14.10 4.89
N ALA A 46 -1.14 -15.36 5.13
CA ALA A 46 -0.17 -16.45 5.13
C ALA A 46 0.50 -16.64 3.77
N ALA A 47 -0.24 -16.43 2.67
CA ALA A 47 0.34 -16.50 1.32
C ALA A 47 1.33 -15.35 1.09
N TRP A 48 1.02 -14.13 1.55
CA TRP A 48 1.93 -13.00 1.48
C TRP A 48 3.16 -13.19 2.38
N SER A 49 3.00 -13.72 3.58
CA SER A 49 4.12 -14.07 4.45
C SER A 49 5.00 -15.15 3.86
N LEU A 50 4.42 -16.15 3.18
CA LEU A 50 5.17 -17.14 2.42
C LEU A 50 6.00 -16.48 1.32
N MET A 51 5.41 -15.55 0.55
CA MET A 51 6.14 -14.78 -0.46
C MET A 51 7.28 -13.96 0.13
N HIS A 52 7.08 -13.39 1.32
CA HIS A 52 8.12 -12.66 2.04
C HIS A 52 9.29 -13.56 2.44
N VAL A 53 9.02 -14.70 3.09
CA VAL A 53 10.10 -15.59 3.56
C VAL A 53 10.81 -16.30 2.40
N THR A 54 10.11 -16.60 1.30
CA THR A 54 10.67 -17.20 0.08
C THR A 54 11.29 -16.20 -0.89
N ARG A 55 11.37 -14.90 -0.52
CA ARG A 55 11.96 -13.81 -1.33
C ARG A 55 11.33 -13.63 -2.73
N ARG A 56 10.03 -13.91 -2.86
CA ARG A 56 9.28 -13.63 -4.09
C ARG A 56 8.93 -12.15 -4.24
N PHE A 57 8.92 -11.42 -3.14
CA PHE A 57 8.92 -9.97 -3.11
C PHE A 57 10.31 -9.41 -3.47
N ARG A 58 10.35 -8.29 -4.20
CA ARG A 58 11.57 -7.59 -4.64
C ARG A 58 12.43 -7.09 -3.46
N ASN A 59 11.84 -6.92 -2.28
CA ASN A 59 12.55 -6.62 -1.03
C ASN A 59 11.83 -7.23 0.19
N ARG A 60 12.41 -7.10 1.39
CA ARG A 60 11.92 -7.73 2.63
C ARG A 60 11.10 -6.80 3.51
N GLN A 61 10.28 -5.93 2.92
CA GLN A 61 9.55 -4.92 3.68
C GLN A 61 8.02 -5.10 3.65
N TYR A 62 7.54 -6.32 3.35
CA TYR A 62 6.14 -6.65 3.58
C TYR A 62 5.80 -6.49 5.07
N ALA A 63 4.77 -5.73 5.36
CA ALA A 63 4.36 -5.35 6.71
C ALA A 63 2.87 -4.99 6.73
N VAL A 64 2.28 -4.89 7.92
CA VAL A 64 0.91 -4.44 8.12
C VAL A 64 0.87 -3.47 9.29
N MET A 65 0.35 -2.27 9.05
CA MET A 65 0.02 -1.32 10.11
C MET A 65 -1.39 -1.64 10.62
N LEU A 66 -1.51 -1.99 11.90
CA LEU A 66 -2.75 -2.41 12.54
C LEU A 66 -3.20 -1.35 13.55
N ALA A 67 -4.51 -1.18 13.70
CA ALA A 67 -5.10 -0.48 14.83
C ALA A 67 -6.05 -1.42 15.57
N TYR A 68 -6.08 -1.29 16.89
CA TYR A 68 -6.94 -2.06 17.77
C TYR A 68 -7.76 -1.15 18.68
N ASP A 69 -9.01 -1.55 18.89
CA ASP A 69 -9.78 -1.16 20.06
C ASP A 69 -9.76 -2.31 21.06
N GLY A 70 -9.10 -2.11 22.21
CA GLY A 70 -8.77 -3.21 23.12
C GLY A 70 -7.96 -4.32 22.44
N SER A 71 -8.53 -5.53 22.35
CA SER A 71 -7.94 -6.68 21.65
C SER A 71 -8.48 -6.86 20.21
N ARG A 72 -9.51 -6.13 19.80
CA ARG A 72 -10.16 -6.27 18.50
C ARG A 72 -9.40 -5.46 17.44
N PRO A 73 -8.93 -6.07 16.34
CA PRO A 73 -8.39 -5.31 15.21
C PRO A 73 -9.53 -4.56 14.51
N ILE A 74 -9.39 -3.24 14.40
CA ILE A 74 -10.40 -2.36 13.77
C ILE A 74 -9.90 -1.75 12.46
N HIS A 75 -8.60 -1.83 12.20
CA HIS A 75 -8.01 -1.28 10.99
C HIS A 75 -6.76 -2.04 10.58
N ARG A 76 -6.52 -2.08 9.27
CA ARG A 76 -5.26 -2.50 8.68
C ARG A 76 -4.91 -1.69 7.45
N THR A 77 -3.62 -1.41 7.29
CA THR A 77 -3.00 -0.87 6.08
C THR A 77 -1.82 -1.77 5.73
N CYS A 78 -1.89 -2.49 4.61
CA CYS A 78 -0.82 -3.40 4.22
C CYS A 78 0.24 -2.69 3.37
N VAL A 79 1.50 -3.00 3.64
CA VAL A 79 2.66 -2.53 2.86
C VAL A 79 3.20 -3.71 2.07
N PHE A 80 3.28 -3.59 0.75
CA PHE A 80 3.77 -4.63 -0.14
C PHE A 80 5.01 -4.18 -0.90
N PRO A 81 6.08 -4.98 -0.93
CA PRO A 81 7.11 -4.84 -1.95
C PRO A 81 6.57 -5.16 -3.34
N GLY A 82 7.27 -4.67 -4.36
CA GLY A 82 7.01 -5.09 -5.74
C GLY A 82 7.16 -6.59 -5.94
N TYR A 83 6.35 -7.17 -6.82
CA TYR A 83 6.46 -8.56 -7.30
C TYR A 83 5.81 -8.66 -8.68
N PHE A 84 5.62 -9.88 -9.22
CA PHE A 84 5.15 -10.07 -10.61
C PHE A 84 3.84 -9.34 -10.96
N ARG A 85 3.00 -9.00 -9.98
CA ARG A 85 1.75 -8.27 -10.22
C ARG A 85 1.93 -6.77 -10.36
N PHE A 86 3.08 -6.24 -9.98
CA PHE A 86 3.42 -4.82 -10.02
C PHE A 86 4.72 -4.64 -10.81
N PRO A 87 4.70 -4.93 -12.13
CA PRO A 87 5.90 -4.92 -12.96
C PRO A 87 6.63 -3.57 -12.89
N PHE A 88 5.88 -2.47 -12.79
CA PHE A 88 6.33 -1.08 -12.72
C PHE A 88 7.02 -0.65 -11.42
N MET A 89 7.04 -1.47 -10.37
CA MET A 89 7.68 -1.08 -9.11
C MET A 89 9.19 -1.31 -9.12
N GLU A 90 10.03 -0.31 -8.89
CA GLU A 90 11.48 -0.54 -8.77
C GLU A 90 11.84 -1.40 -7.53
N PRO A 91 13.08 -1.94 -7.41
CA PRO A 91 13.44 -2.84 -6.31
C PRO A 91 13.23 -2.28 -4.90
N ARG A 92 13.31 -0.95 -4.74
CA ARG A 92 13.11 -0.25 -3.45
C ARG A 92 11.69 0.26 -3.25
N ASP A 93 10.85 0.17 -4.28
CA ASP A 93 9.48 0.65 -4.22
C ASP A 93 8.64 -0.22 -3.28
N LEU A 94 7.71 0.44 -2.62
CA LEU A 94 6.69 -0.19 -1.81
C LEU A 94 5.31 0.25 -2.29
N GLN A 95 4.30 -0.53 -1.97
CA GLN A 95 2.92 -0.23 -2.27
C GLN A 95 2.13 -0.26 -0.96
N ILE A 96 1.26 0.72 -0.79
CA ILE A 96 0.14 0.57 0.14
C ILE A 96 -0.97 -0.18 -0.58
N GLY A 97 -1.33 -1.34 -0.04
CA GLY A 97 -2.41 -2.19 -0.52
C GLY A 97 -3.30 -2.64 0.64
N ASP A 98 -4.44 -3.28 0.31
CA ASP A 98 -5.49 -3.71 1.25
C ASP A 98 -5.62 -2.80 2.48
N VAL A 99 -6.24 -1.64 2.27
CA VAL A 99 -6.60 -0.71 3.34
C VAL A 99 -8.03 -1.02 3.75
N TRP A 100 -8.21 -1.47 4.99
CA TRP A 100 -9.51 -1.82 5.52
C TRP A 100 -9.71 -1.19 6.89
N THR A 101 -10.88 -0.61 7.10
CA THR A 101 -11.36 -0.16 8.40
C THR A 101 -12.70 -0.85 8.65
N ASP A 102 -12.86 -1.37 9.87
CA ASP A 102 -14.10 -1.93 10.37
C ASP A 102 -15.27 -0.97 10.09
N PRO A 103 -16.40 -1.43 9.52
CA PRO A 103 -17.53 -0.58 9.17
C PRO A 103 -17.99 0.36 10.28
N ASP A 104 -17.99 -0.11 11.53
CA ASP A 104 -18.46 0.66 12.69
C ASP A 104 -17.50 1.79 13.07
N TYR A 105 -16.26 1.74 12.56
CA TYR A 105 -15.17 2.67 12.86
C TYR A 105 -14.82 3.59 11.66
N ARG A 106 -15.58 3.51 10.57
CA ARG A 106 -15.38 4.36 9.38
C ARG A 106 -15.81 5.81 9.65
N GLY A 107 -15.29 6.73 8.83
CA GLY A 107 -15.57 8.16 8.97
C GLY A 107 -14.79 8.86 10.11
N GLN A 108 -14.09 8.12 10.97
CA GLN A 108 -13.37 8.64 12.13
C GLN A 108 -11.89 8.96 11.85
N GLY A 109 -11.49 9.07 10.58
CA GLY A 109 -10.10 9.38 10.19
C GLY A 109 -9.08 8.26 10.37
N ILE A 110 -9.48 7.07 10.84
CA ILE A 110 -8.57 5.95 11.16
C ILE A 110 -7.73 5.51 9.96
N ALA A 111 -8.32 5.42 8.76
CA ALA A 111 -7.57 5.07 7.55
C ALA A 111 -6.46 6.08 7.22
N GLY A 112 -6.72 7.37 7.44
CA GLY A 112 -5.70 8.42 7.29
C GLY A 112 -4.59 8.28 8.32
N MET A 113 -4.93 8.01 9.58
CA MET A 113 -3.94 7.76 10.63
C MET A 113 -3.09 6.52 10.34
N GLY A 114 -3.71 5.42 9.91
CA GLY A 114 -3.00 4.18 9.57
C GLY A 114 -2.04 4.36 8.41
N LEU A 115 -2.49 5.06 7.36
CA LEU A 115 -1.65 5.39 6.21
C LEU A 115 -0.48 6.32 6.61
N ALA A 116 -0.75 7.41 7.34
CA ALA A 116 0.28 8.33 7.82
C ALA A 116 1.32 7.63 8.71
N ARG A 117 0.88 6.75 9.62
CA ARG A 117 1.77 5.96 10.49
C ARG A 117 2.62 4.98 9.68
N ALA A 118 2.02 4.26 8.72
CA ALA A 118 2.76 3.37 7.84
C ALA A 118 3.83 4.13 7.04
N LEU A 119 3.47 5.26 6.43
CA LEU A 119 4.40 6.08 5.65
C LEU A 119 5.52 6.68 6.52
N THR A 120 5.22 7.09 7.76
CA THR A 120 6.23 7.54 8.72
C THR A 120 7.23 6.44 9.03
N GLN A 121 6.75 5.21 9.27
CA GLN A 121 7.61 4.05 9.49
C GLN A 121 8.45 3.70 8.24
N LEU A 122 7.91 3.91 7.04
CA LEU A 122 8.68 3.70 5.81
C LEU A 122 9.76 4.77 5.63
N ALA A 123 9.44 6.03 5.90
CA ALA A 123 10.37 7.15 5.83
C ALA A 123 11.58 6.97 6.75
N SER A 124 11.37 6.47 7.96
CA SER A 124 12.46 6.24 8.93
C SER A 124 13.47 5.19 8.48
N THR A 125 13.12 4.36 7.51
CA THR A 125 14.02 3.35 6.92
C THR A 125 14.77 3.85 5.67
N GLY A 126 14.59 5.12 5.30
CA GLY A 126 15.29 5.81 4.21
C GLY A 126 14.41 6.14 2.99
N PRO A 127 14.91 6.98 2.06
CA PRO A 127 14.15 7.47 0.91
C PRO A 127 13.67 6.36 -0.04
N ARG A 128 12.42 6.45 -0.49
CA ARG A 128 11.82 5.54 -1.47
C ARG A 128 10.55 6.09 -2.09
N ARG A 129 10.14 5.48 -3.19
CA ARG A 129 8.82 5.66 -3.78
C ARG A 129 7.81 4.71 -3.15
N VAL A 130 6.62 5.23 -2.86
CA VAL A 130 5.47 4.46 -2.41
C VAL A 130 4.33 4.62 -3.41
N TRP A 131 3.74 3.50 -3.81
CA TRP A 131 2.61 3.40 -4.72
C TRP A 131 1.31 3.21 -3.95
N TYR A 132 0.21 3.74 -4.47
CA TYR A 132 -1.14 3.48 -3.98
C TYR A 132 -2.05 3.23 -5.19
N LEU A 133 -2.74 2.09 -5.19
CA LEU A 133 -3.59 1.69 -6.31
C LEU A 133 -5.02 1.51 -5.80
N THR A 134 -5.99 2.04 -6.54
CA THR A 134 -7.40 1.84 -6.24
C THR A 134 -8.24 1.79 -7.51
N GLU A 135 -9.46 1.28 -7.41
CA GLU A 135 -10.41 1.34 -8.51
C GLU A 135 -10.77 2.81 -8.80
N SER A 136 -10.87 3.16 -10.08
CA SER A 136 -11.22 4.53 -10.52
C SER A 136 -12.54 5.06 -9.96
N THR A 137 -13.45 4.17 -9.56
CA THR A 137 -14.74 4.50 -8.94
C THR A 137 -14.68 4.64 -7.41
N ASN A 138 -13.57 4.26 -6.78
CA ASN A 138 -13.42 4.27 -5.32
C ASN A 138 -13.01 5.67 -4.82
N THR A 139 -13.99 6.57 -4.83
CA THR A 139 -13.82 7.99 -4.47
C THR A 139 -13.26 8.18 -3.05
N ALA A 140 -13.61 7.30 -2.10
CA ALA A 140 -13.09 7.34 -0.74
C ALA A 140 -11.56 7.12 -0.69
N SER A 141 -11.07 6.14 -1.45
CA SER A 141 -9.63 5.83 -1.51
C SER A 141 -8.85 6.88 -2.30
N ILE A 142 -9.43 7.40 -3.38
CA ILE A 142 -8.85 8.49 -4.17
C ILE A 142 -8.63 9.72 -3.29
N ARG A 143 -9.68 10.17 -2.60
CA ARG A 143 -9.61 11.32 -1.69
C ARG A 143 -8.64 11.10 -0.53
N LEU A 144 -8.55 9.88 -0.02
CA LEU A 144 -7.59 9.52 1.02
C LEU A 144 -6.15 9.65 0.52
N ALA A 145 -5.86 9.11 -0.66
CA ALA A 145 -4.53 9.20 -1.27
C ALA A 145 -4.13 10.66 -1.52
N GLU A 146 -5.01 11.44 -2.15
CA GLU A 146 -4.79 12.87 -2.43
C GLU A 146 -4.56 13.68 -1.15
N ARG A 147 -5.39 13.47 -0.12
CA ARG A 147 -5.28 14.17 1.17
C ARG A 147 -3.94 13.92 1.86
N ILE A 148 -3.39 12.72 1.72
CA ILE A 148 -2.10 12.34 2.31
C ILE A 148 -0.91 12.84 1.47
N GLY A 149 -1.16 13.38 0.27
CA GLY A 149 -0.14 13.96 -0.59
C GLY A 149 0.35 13.04 -1.70
N PHE A 150 -0.33 11.91 -1.94
CA PHE A 150 -0.06 11.13 -3.13
C PHE A 150 -0.45 11.91 -4.40
N THR A 151 0.38 11.83 -5.42
CA THR A 151 0.10 12.43 -6.74
C THR A 151 -0.45 11.36 -7.69
N SER A 152 -1.50 11.70 -8.43
CA SER A 152 -2.02 10.83 -9.50
C SER A 152 -0.98 10.68 -10.60
N VAL A 153 -0.56 9.43 -10.85
CA VAL A 153 0.42 9.09 -11.88
C VAL A 153 -0.24 8.75 -13.21
N GLY A 154 -1.42 8.13 -13.16
CA GLY A 154 -2.09 7.70 -14.38
C GLY A 154 -3.22 6.71 -14.13
N GLN A 155 -3.78 6.23 -15.22
CA GLN A 155 -4.81 5.20 -15.24
C GLN A 155 -4.27 3.93 -15.87
N GLY A 156 -4.87 2.82 -15.47
CA GLY A 156 -4.45 1.54 -16.01
C GLY A 156 -5.45 0.44 -15.70
N SER A 157 -5.00 -0.79 -15.89
CA SER A 157 -5.87 -1.94 -15.77
C SER A 157 -5.16 -3.14 -15.16
N ARG A 158 -5.97 -4.06 -14.62
CA ARG A 158 -5.49 -5.38 -14.23
C ARG A 158 -5.67 -6.36 -15.38
N THR A 159 -4.57 -6.92 -15.86
CA THR A 159 -4.55 -7.96 -16.89
C THR A 159 -5.01 -9.31 -16.33
N LYS A 160 -5.16 -10.30 -17.21
CA LYS A 160 -5.39 -11.71 -16.84
C LYS A 160 -4.30 -12.54 -17.51
N LYS A 161 -3.78 -13.56 -16.83
CA LYS A 161 -2.88 -14.54 -17.44
C LYS A 161 -3.54 -15.92 -17.38
N PHE A 162 -3.58 -16.62 -18.51
CA PHE A 162 -4.28 -17.92 -18.63
C PHE A 162 -5.73 -17.90 -18.11
N HIS A 163 -6.47 -16.81 -18.38
CA HIS A 163 -7.82 -16.55 -17.85
C HIS A 163 -7.92 -16.43 -16.31
N CYS A 164 -6.82 -16.59 -15.57
CA CYS A 164 -6.77 -16.44 -14.12
C CYS A 164 -6.42 -14.99 -13.73
N ARG A 165 -7.33 -14.32 -13.01
CA ARG A 165 -7.11 -12.95 -12.50
C ARG A 165 -6.00 -12.91 -11.45
N ALA A 166 -5.83 -13.96 -10.65
CA ALA A 166 -4.83 -14.01 -9.58
C ALA A 166 -3.39 -13.92 -10.11
N LEU A 167 -3.17 -14.40 -11.34
CA LEU A 167 -1.89 -14.37 -12.06
C LEU A 167 -1.71 -13.15 -12.96
N GLY A 168 -2.70 -12.25 -13.01
CA GLY A 168 -2.63 -11.01 -13.77
C GLY A 168 -1.81 -9.92 -13.08
N ALA A 169 -1.32 -8.96 -13.86
CA ALA A 169 -0.54 -7.82 -13.39
C ALA A 169 -1.33 -6.51 -13.52
N TYR A 170 -0.93 -5.49 -12.77
CA TYR A 170 -1.40 -4.13 -12.94
C TYR A 170 -0.47 -3.41 -13.91
N VAL A 171 -1.06 -2.81 -14.94
CA VAL A 171 -0.35 -2.12 -16.01
C VAL A 171 -0.90 -0.70 -16.09
N ILE A 172 -0.02 0.28 -16.23
CA ILE A 172 -0.38 1.67 -16.50
C ILE A 172 -0.63 1.78 -18.01
N ASN A 173 -1.81 2.23 -18.38
CA ASN A 173 -2.21 2.38 -19.78
C ASN A 173 -2.02 3.83 -20.25
N GLU A 174 -2.26 4.78 -19.35
CA GLU A 174 -2.26 6.21 -19.64
C GLU A 174 -1.60 6.97 -18.49
N LEU A 175 -0.60 7.80 -18.80
CA LEU A 175 0.06 8.66 -17.82
C LEU A 175 -0.73 9.98 -17.66
N SER A 176 -0.70 10.52 -16.45
CA SER A 176 -1.30 11.81 -16.14
C SER A 176 -0.50 12.93 -16.81
N THR A 177 -1.19 13.80 -17.54
CA THR A 177 -0.61 14.94 -18.28
C THR A 177 -0.02 16.02 -17.36
N ASN A 178 -0.35 15.98 -16.07
CA ASN A 178 0.07 16.99 -15.09
C ASN A 178 1.32 16.59 -14.30
N LEU A 179 2.02 15.52 -14.70
CA LEU A 179 3.28 15.13 -14.09
C LEU A 179 4.43 15.97 -14.65
N PRO A 180 5.36 16.44 -13.80
CA PRO A 180 6.63 16.98 -14.28
C PRO A 180 7.34 15.98 -15.20
N GLN A 181 7.95 16.45 -16.30
CA GLN A 181 8.64 15.61 -17.29
C GLN A 181 9.64 14.63 -16.64
N THR A 182 10.38 15.09 -15.64
CA THR A 182 11.35 14.26 -14.89
C THR A 182 10.72 13.07 -14.17
N ARG A 183 9.43 13.16 -13.80
CA ARG A 183 8.67 12.04 -13.23
C ARG A 183 8.13 11.11 -14.32
N MET A 184 7.71 11.65 -15.47
CA MET A 184 7.23 10.85 -16.61
C MET A 184 8.29 9.86 -17.10
N ASP A 185 9.54 10.31 -17.30
CA ASP A 185 10.64 9.45 -17.76
C ASP A 185 10.90 8.27 -16.80
N SER A 186 10.63 8.47 -15.50
CA SER A 186 10.77 7.41 -14.48
C SER A 186 9.61 6.40 -14.48
N TYR A 187 8.44 6.78 -15.01
CA TYR A 187 7.27 5.90 -15.11
C TYR A 187 7.20 5.18 -16.44
N GLU A 188 7.68 5.78 -17.53
CA GLU A 188 7.74 5.14 -18.86
C GLU A 188 8.75 3.98 -18.89
N LYS A 189 9.89 4.09 -18.21
CA LYS A 189 10.83 2.96 -18.06
C LYS A 189 10.26 1.79 -17.25
N ALA A 190 9.18 2.02 -16.53
CA ALA A 190 8.54 1.06 -15.65
C ALA A 190 7.30 0.39 -16.28
N ALA A 191 6.76 0.95 -17.36
CA ALA A 191 5.62 0.41 -18.11
C ALA A 191 6.06 -0.61 -19.18
#